data_AF-A0A4Y6IFK1-F1
#
_entry.id   AF-A0A4Y6IFK1-F1
#
_cell.length_a   1.000
_cell.length_b   1.000
_cell.length_c   1.000
_cell.angle_alpha   90.00
_cell.angle_beta   90.00
_cell.angle_gamma   90.00
#
_symmetry.space_group_name_H-M   'P 1'
#
loop_
_entity.id
_entity.type
_entity.pdbx_description
1 polymer ?
#
loop_
_entity_poly.entity_id
_entity_poly.type
_entity_poly.pdbx_seq_one_letter_code
_entity_poly.pdbx_strand_id
1 'polypeptide(L)'
;MSELDKAFYQRASELIQVANQQNQDPKLKTGEISASFMYGLARYNAWFGSTSFDSKEQMQSKKQEMMEYYIERYKEMLESNMDDYIEHFDHYRASQK
;
A
#
# COMPACT_ATOMS: atom_id res chain seq x y z
N MET A 1 18.08 11.27 4.50
CA MET A 1 17.48 9.95 4.23
C MET A 1 18.59 8.92 4.18
N SER A 2 18.52 7.86 4.98
CA SER A 2 19.54 6.81 5.02
C SER A 2 19.50 5.94 3.76
N GLU A 3 20.56 5.15 3.49
CA GLU A 3 20.58 4.20 2.36
C GLU A 3 19.49 3.12 2.49
N LEU A 4 19.17 2.70 3.72
CA LEU A 4 18.09 1.75 3.98
C LEU A 4 16.72 2.36 3.61
N ASP A 5 16.51 3.63 3.94
CA ASP A 5 15.27 4.35 3.57
C ASP A 5 15.14 4.43 2.04
N LYS A 6 16.22 4.80 1.34
CA LYS A 6 16.23 4.86 -0.14
C LYS A 6 15.82 3.53 -0.76
N ALA A 7 16.37 2.42 -0.27
CA ALA A 7 16.05 1.09 -0.78
C ALA A 7 14.58 0.71 -0.52
N PHE A 8 14.02 1.12 0.61
CA PHE A 8 12.58 0.95 0.89
C PHE A 8 11.71 1.72 -0.10
N TYR A 9 11.97 3.02 -0.29
CA TYR A 9 11.20 3.86 -1.20
C TYR A 9 11.31 3.36 -2.65
N GLN A 10 12.51 2.93 -3.08
CA GLN A 10 12.72 2.36 -4.41
C GLN A 10 11.80 1.14 -4.65
N ARG A 11 11.75 0.18 -3.71
CA ARG A 11 10.86 -0.98 -3.84
C ARG A 11 9.38 -0.59 -3.85
N ALA A 12 8.98 0.39 -3.04
CA ALA A 12 7.61 0.90 -3.05
C ALA A 12 7.26 1.55 -4.41
N SER A 13 8.18 2.32 -4.98
CA SER A 13 8.01 2.92 -6.31
C SER A 13 7.91 1.87 -7.42
N GLU A 14 8.66 0.77 -7.34
CA GLU A 14 8.57 -0.34 -8.31
C GLU A 14 7.17 -0.98 -8.32
N LEU A 15 6.54 -1.13 -7.15
CA LEU A 15 5.15 -1.61 -7.06
C LEU A 15 4.16 -0.63 -7.71
N ILE A 16 4.36 0.67 -7.53
CA ILE A 16 3.56 1.72 -8.19
C ILE A 16 3.78 1.71 -9.71
N GLN A 17 4.99 1.46 -10.19
CA GLN A 17 5.27 1.35 -11.62
C GLN A 17 4.47 0.23 -12.28
N VAL A 18 4.33 -0.92 -11.61
CA VAL A 18 3.48 -2.01 -12.10
C VAL A 18 2.01 -1.57 -12.18
N ALA A 19 1.49 -0.90 -11.15
CA ALA A 19 0.13 -0.35 -11.19
C ALA A 19 -0.04 0.68 -12.33
N ASN A 20 0.94 1.55 -12.54
CA ASN A 20 0.93 2.55 -13.61
C ASN A 20 0.91 1.92 -15.01
N GLN A 21 1.62 0.79 -15.20
CA GLN A 21 1.58 0.02 -16.45
C GLN A 21 0.17 -0.54 -16.71
N GLN A 22 -0.49 -1.08 -15.68
CA GLN A 22 -1.87 -1.56 -15.80
C GLN A 22 -2.87 -0.43 -16.06
N ASN A 23 -2.63 0.75 -15.47
CA ASN A 23 -3.43 1.95 -15.66
C ASN A 23 -3.30 2.57 -17.06
N GLN A 24 -2.48 2.01 -17.96
CA GLN A 24 -2.44 2.41 -19.38
C GLN A 24 -3.57 1.78 -20.21
N ASP A 25 -4.28 0.76 -19.70
CA ASP A 25 -5.41 0.17 -20.43
C ASP A 25 -6.62 1.12 -20.40
N PRO A 26 -7.07 1.66 -21.55
CA PRO A 26 -8.19 2.60 -21.61
C PRO A 26 -9.53 1.98 -21.21
N LYS A 27 -9.63 0.66 -21.07
CA LYS A 27 -10.84 -0.03 -20.61
C LYS A 27 -10.97 -0.06 -19.09
N LEU A 28 -9.87 0.17 -18.37
CA LEU A 28 -9.83 0.09 -16.91
C LEU A 28 -9.87 1.50 -16.32
N LYS A 29 -10.62 1.66 -15.23
CA LYS A 29 -10.60 2.89 -14.44
C LYS A 29 -9.45 2.82 -13.44
N THR A 30 -8.82 3.95 -13.14
CA THR A 30 -7.77 4.05 -12.12
C THR A 30 -8.20 3.51 -10.75
N GLY A 31 -9.49 3.66 -10.40
CA GLY A 31 -10.06 3.05 -9.19
C GLY A 31 -10.01 1.51 -9.18
N GLU A 32 -10.14 0.85 -10.33
CA GLU A 32 -10.04 -0.63 -10.44
C GLU A 32 -8.60 -1.10 -10.24
N ILE A 33 -7.63 -0.33 -10.73
CA ILE A 33 -6.20 -0.58 -10.50
C ILE A 33 -5.88 -0.38 -9.02
N SER A 34 -6.36 0.70 -8.41
CA SER A 34 -6.19 0.96 -6.97
C SER A 34 -6.77 -0.18 -6.11
N ALA A 35 -7.98 -0.65 -6.43
CA ALA A 35 -8.59 -1.79 -5.75
C ALA A 35 -7.78 -3.09 -5.92
N SER A 36 -7.27 -3.35 -7.13
CA SER A 36 -6.41 -4.50 -7.41
C SER A 36 -5.10 -4.43 -6.61
N PHE A 37 -4.52 -3.23 -6.47
CA PHE A 37 -3.30 -3.00 -5.71
C PHE A 37 -3.51 -3.23 -4.21
N MET A 38 -4.62 -2.73 -3.65
CA MET A 38 -5.01 -2.99 -2.27
C MET A 38 -5.24 -4.48 -2.00
N TYR A 39 -5.89 -5.19 -2.92
CA TYR A 39 -6.08 -6.64 -2.81
C TYR A 39 -4.75 -7.41 -2.87
N GLY A 40 -3.84 -6.99 -3.74
CA GLY A 40 -2.49 -7.55 -3.82
C GLY A 40 -1.73 -7.41 -2.49
N LEU A 41 -1.74 -6.21 -1.89
CA LEU A 41 -1.15 -5.95 -0.58
C LEU A 41 -1.77 -6.84 0.52
N ALA A 42 -3.09 -6.96 0.55
CA ALA A 42 -3.80 -7.80 1.52
C ALA A 42 -3.36 -9.27 1.44
N ARG A 43 -3.23 -9.83 0.22
CA ARG A 43 -2.76 -11.21 0.02
C ARG A 43 -1.30 -11.39 0.45
N TYR A 44 -0.44 -10.42 0.14
CA TYR A 44 0.97 -10.47 0.52
C TYR A 44 1.14 -10.44 2.04
N ASN A 45 0.45 -9.53 2.73
CA ASN A 45 0.50 -9.42 4.19
C ASN A 45 -0.12 -10.64 4.89
N ALA A 46 -1.17 -11.24 4.32
CA ALA A 46 -1.74 -12.49 4.83
C ALA A 46 -0.73 -13.65 4.74
N TRP A 47 -0.03 -13.78 3.61
CA TRP A 47 1.03 -14.77 3.43
C TRP A 47 2.19 -14.52 4.41
N PHE A 48 2.75 -13.31 4.44
CA PHE A 48 3.86 -12.97 5.34
C PHE A 48 3.48 -13.18 6.80
N GLY A 49 2.27 -12.79 7.18
CA GLY A 49 1.75 -13.04 8.51
C GLY A 49 1.69 -14.53 8.86
N SER A 50 1.30 -15.38 7.90
CA SER A 50 1.20 -16.82 8.14
C SER A 50 2.55 -17.50 8.42
N THR A 51 3.68 -16.91 8.00
CA THR A 51 5.01 -17.51 8.22
C THR A 51 5.52 -17.37 9.66
N SER A 52 4.80 -16.65 10.51
CA SER A 52 5.19 -16.37 11.91
C SER A 52 4.59 -17.36 12.92
N PHE A 53 3.95 -18.45 12.48
CA PHE A 53 3.25 -19.38 13.34
C PHE A 53 3.62 -20.84 13.06
N ASP A 54 3.67 -21.64 14.13
CA ASP A 54 3.97 -23.07 14.07
C ASP A 54 2.71 -23.92 13.86
N SER A 55 1.52 -23.36 14.12
CA SER A 55 0.25 -24.06 13.96
C SER A 55 -0.90 -23.15 13.51
N LYS A 56 -1.94 -23.78 12.94
CA LYS A 56 -3.17 -23.10 12.54
C LYS A 56 -3.91 -22.51 13.74
N GLU A 57 -3.87 -23.16 14.90
CA GLU A 57 -4.53 -22.70 16.13
C GLU A 57 -3.86 -21.42 16.65
N GLN A 58 -2.53 -21.37 16.63
CA GLN A 58 -1.76 -20.19 17.01
C GLN A 58 -2.09 -19.03 16.07
N MET A 59 -2.01 -19.26 14.76
CA MET A 59 -2.36 -18.26 13.75
C MET A 59 -3.80 -17.77 13.93
N GLN A 60 -4.75 -18.66 14.18
CA GLN A 60 -6.14 -18.30 14.39
C GLN A 60 -6.33 -17.43 15.63
N SER A 61 -5.63 -17.74 16.74
CA SER A 61 -5.69 -16.93 17.96
C SER A 61 -5.10 -15.52 17.79
N LYS A 62 -4.15 -15.36 16.84
CA LYS A 62 -3.42 -14.11 16.58
C LYS A 62 -3.90 -13.33 15.37
N LYS A 63 -4.80 -13.90 14.57
CA LYS A 63 -5.31 -13.30 13.32
C LYS A 63 -5.79 -11.86 13.52
N GLN A 64 -6.62 -11.61 14.54
CA GLN A 64 -7.24 -10.31 14.74
C GLN A 64 -6.19 -9.23 15.08
N GLU A 65 -5.28 -9.55 16.01
CA GLU A 65 -4.15 -8.69 16.41
C GLU A 65 -3.27 -8.30 15.21
N MET A 66 -2.96 -9.26 14.34
CA MET A 66 -2.19 -8.98 13.13
C MET A 66 -2.95 -8.12 12.11
N MET A 67 -4.25 -8.38 11.95
CA MET A 67 -5.10 -7.58 11.05
C MET A 67 -5.16 -6.13 11.49
N GLU A 68 -5.34 -5.89 12.78
CA GLU A 68 -5.33 -4.56 13.38
C GLU A 68 -4.01 -3.84 13.13
N TYR A 69 -2.88 -4.53 13.39
CA TYR A 69 -1.56 -3.98 13.10
C TYR A 69 -1.40 -3.54 11.64
N TYR A 70 -1.78 -4.39 10.67
CA TYR A 70 -1.65 -4.02 9.25
C TYR A 70 -2.56 -2.86 8.85
N ILE A 71 -3.79 -2.81 9.37
CA ILE A 71 -4.74 -1.74 9.07
C ILE A 71 -4.26 -0.41 9.67
N GLU A 72 -3.77 -0.41 10.90
CA GLU A 72 -3.23 0.77 11.56
C GLU A 72 -2.03 1.32 10.79
N ARG A 73 -1.05 0.47 10.46
CA ARG A 73 0.10 0.87 9.65
C ARG A 73 -0.29 1.44 8.30
N TYR A 74 -1.27 0.82 7.62
CA TYR A 74 -1.78 1.34 6.34
C TYR A 74 -2.46 2.70 6.51
N LYS A 75 -3.27 2.86 7.56
CA LYS A 75 -3.97 4.11 7.85
C LYS A 75 -2.99 5.25 8.07
N GLU A 76 -1.96 5.06 8.91
CA GLU A 76 -0.95 6.09 9.17
C GLU A 76 -0.23 6.53 7.89
N MET A 77 0.15 5.58 7.04
CA MET A 77 0.79 5.89 5.76
C MET A 77 -0.18 6.64 4.82
N LEU A 78 -1.44 6.20 4.74
CA LEU A 78 -2.43 6.85 3.89
C LEU A 78 -2.72 8.28 4.36
N GLU A 79 -2.89 8.48 5.66
CA GLU A 79 -3.13 9.78 6.29
C GLU A 79 -1.99 10.75 5.95
N SER A 80 -0.74 10.35 6.14
CA SER A 80 0.42 11.18 5.78
C SER A 80 0.48 11.55 4.29
N ASN A 81 0.10 10.64 3.38
CA ASN A 81 0.04 10.96 1.96
C ASN A 81 -1.11 11.91 1.62
N MET A 82 -2.28 11.72 2.24
CA MET A 82 -3.44 12.57 2.05
C MET A 82 -3.18 14.00 2.56
N ASP A 83 -2.53 14.12 3.71
CA ASP A 83 -2.12 15.40 4.28
C ASP A 83 -1.18 16.15 3.33
N ASP A 84 -0.22 15.47 2.67
CA ASP A 84 0.64 16.09 1.65
C ASP A 84 -0.16 16.64 0.46
N TYR A 85 -1.12 15.87 -0.07
CA TYR A 85 -1.99 16.32 -1.15
C TYR A 85 -2.90 17.48 -0.73
N ILE A 86 -3.34 17.52 0.53
CA ILE A 86 -4.17 18.60 1.07
C ILE A 86 -3.33 19.88 1.23
N GLU A 87 -2.14 19.77 1.84
CA GLU A 87 -1.24 20.89 2.08
C GLU A 87 -0.79 21.55 0.77
N HIS A 88 -0.51 20.74 -0.26
CA HIS A 88 -0.01 21.20 -1.55
C HIS A 88 -1.08 21.26 -2.65
N PHE A 89 -2.37 21.23 -2.28
CA PHE A 89 -3.50 21.11 -3.21
C PHE A 89 -3.42 22.11 -4.37
N ASP A 90 -3.28 23.40 -4.06
CA ASP A 90 -3.27 24.46 -5.07
C ASP A 90 -2.05 24.37 -6.00
N HIS A 91 -0.89 23.96 -5.46
CA HIS A 91 0.34 23.77 -6.22
C HIS A 91 0.21 22.61 -7.22
N TYR A 92 -0.27 21.45 -6.76
CA TYR A 92 -0.47 20.28 -7.62
C TYR A 92 -1.60 20.48 -8.64
N ARG A 93 -2.62 21.29 -8.32
CA ARG A 93 -3.66 21.67 -9.29
C ARG A 93 -3.15 22.62 -10.36
N ALA A 94 -2.25 23.54 -10.01
CA ALA A 94 -1.69 24.50 -10.97
C ALA A 94 -0.79 23.83 -12.03
N SER A 95 -0.14 22.72 -11.70
CA SER A 95 0.73 21.95 -12.60
C SER A 95 -0.01 20.94 -13.49
N GLN A 96 -1.32 20.76 -13.32
CA GLN A 96 -2.16 19.85 -14.09
C GLN A 96 -3.00 20.53 -15.19
N LYS A 97 -2.57 21.69 -15.71
CA LYS A 97 -3.20 22.33 -16.87
C LYS A 97 -2.63 21.85 -18.20
#